data_AF-A0A380E1E8-F1
#
_entry.id   AF-A0A380E1E8-F1
#
_cell.length_a   1.000
_cell.length_b   1.000
_cell.length_c   1.000
_cell.angle_alpha   90.00
_cell.angle_beta   90.00
_cell.angle_gamma   90.00
#
_symmetry.space_group_name_H-M   'P 1'
#
loop_
_entity.id
_entity.type
_entity.pdbx_description
1 polymer ?
#
loop_
_entity_poly.entity_id
_entity_poly.type
_entity_poly.pdbx_seq_one_letter_code
_entity_poly.pdbx_strand_id
1 'polypeptide(L)'
;MIEASLGSGKSLAYLLAALMYNIETGKHVMISTNTKLLQSQLLEKDIPAMNEALNFKINALLIKSKSDYISLGLISQILKDDTSNYEVNILKMQLLIWITETPSGDIQELNLKGGQKMYFGPEN
;
A
#
# COMPACT_ATOMS: atom_id res chain seq x y z
N MET A 1 -14.85 -6.31 23.43
CA MET A 1 -13.45 -5.82 23.40
C MET A 1 -12.56 -6.97 23.86
N ILE A 2 -11.58 -7.38 23.06
CA ILE A 2 -10.67 -8.50 23.40
C ILE A 2 -9.24 -7.94 23.46
N GLU A 3 -8.62 -8.01 24.63
CA GLU A 3 -7.25 -7.52 24.87
C GLU A 3 -6.24 -8.66 25.01
N ALA A 4 -5.60 -9.03 23.90
CA ALA A 4 -4.36 -9.82 23.83
C ALA A 4 -3.09 -9.08 24.37
N SER A 5 -2.02 -9.75 24.75
CA SER A 5 -0.68 -9.12 24.82
C SER A 5 -0.01 -9.08 23.43
N LEU A 6 1.07 -8.31 23.25
CA LEU A 6 1.86 -8.37 22.00
C LEU A 6 2.40 -9.80 21.78
N GLY A 7 2.33 -10.32 20.55
CA GLY A 7 2.79 -11.68 20.22
C GLY A 7 1.83 -12.82 20.58
N SER A 8 0.65 -12.54 21.15
CA SER A 8 -0.35 -13.55 21.55
C SER A 8 -1.20 -14.13 20.40
N GLY A 9 -0.87 -13.84 19.14
CA GLY A 9 -1.65 -14.31 17.99
C GLY A 9 -2.96 -13.56 17.73
N LYS A 10 -3.17 -12.37 18.34
CA LYS A 10 -4.37 -11.55 18.10
C LYS A 10 -4.69 -11.36 16.62
N SER A 11 -3.66 -11.06 15.82
CA SER A 11 -3.82 -10.84 14.38
C SER A 11 -4.44 -12.03 13.68
N LEU A 12 -3.88 -13.21 13.90
CA LEU A 12 -4.39 -14.45 13.32
C LEU A 12 -5.80 -14.77 13.82
N ALA A 13 -6.10 -14.51 15.09
CA ALA A 13 -7.43 -14.76 15.66
C ALA A 13 -8.52 -13.92 14.97
N TYR A 14 -8.33 -12.60 14.81
CA TYR A 14 -9.33 -11.79 14.13
C TYR A 14 -9.36 -12.01 12.61
N LEU A 15 -8.23 -12.35 11.98
CA LEU A 15 -8.19 -12.70 10.56
C LEU A 15 -8.96 -14.00 10.29
N LEU A 16 -8.82 -15.01 11.15
CA LEU A 16 -9.59 -16.25 11.08
C LEU A 16 -11.08 -16.00 11.24
N ALA A 17 -11.47 -15.20 12.24
CA ALA A 17 -12.87 -14.83 12.45
C ALA A 17 -13.45 -14.06 11.25
N ALA A 18 -12.68 -13.12 10.69
CA ALA A 18 -13.07 -12.37 9.49
C ALA A 18 -13.22 -13.29 8.27
N LEU A 19 -12.32 -14.26 8.10
CA LEU A 19 -12.38 -15.24 7.03
C LEU A 19 -13.64 -16.12 7.15
N MET A 20 -13.93 -16.64 8.34
CA MET A 20 -15.14 -17.44 8.56
C MET A 20 -16.41 -16.65 8.24
N TYR A 21 -16.49 -15.40 8.71
CA TYR A 21 -17.59 -14.51 8.38
C TYR A 21 -17.73 -14.27 6.86
N ASN A 22 -16.61 -14.06 6.17
CA ASN A 22 -16.60 -13.90 4.71
C ASN A 22 -17.09 -15.17 4.00
N ILE A 23 -16.66 -16.36 4.43
CA ILE A 23 -17.07 -17.65 3.83
C ILE A 23 -18.56 -17.90 4.06
N GLU A 24 -19.07 -17.66 5.26
CA GLU A 24 -20.48 -17.92 5.60
C GLU A 24 -21.44 -16.95 4.93
N THR A 25 -21.05 -15.68 4.77
CA THR A 25 -21.97 -14.62 4.31
C THR A 25 -21.70 -14.11 2.90
N GLY A 26 -20.53 -14.41 2.33
CA GLY A 26 -20.04 -13.84 1.08
C GLY A 26 -19.64 -12.36 1.16
N LYS A 27 -19.72 -11.72 2.34
CA LYS A 27 -19.47 -10.27 2.50
C LYS A 27 -18.01 -9.98 2.78
N HIS A 28 -17.47 -8.92 2.19
CA HIS A 28 -16.12 -8.44 2.49
C HIS A 28 -16.00 -7.91 3.91
N VAL A 29 -14.82 -8.07 4.51
CA VAL A 29 -14.49 -7.57 5.85
C VAL A 29 -13.40 -6.52 5.73
N MET A 30 -13.63 -5.35 6.35
CA MET A 30 -12.62 -4.30 6.47
C MET A 30 -11.95 -4.38 7.84
N ILE A 31 -10.62 -4.40 7.84
CA ILE A 31 -9.81 -4.39 9.07
C ILE A 31 -9.06 -3.07 9.11
N SER A 32 -9.36 -2.24 10.10
CA SER A 32 -8.65 -0.98 10.35
C SER A 32 -7.55 -1.20 11.40
N THR A 33 -6.35 -0.69 11.13
CA THR A 33 -5.23 -0.73 12.07
C THR A 33 -4.66 0.68 12.28
N ASN A 34 -3.88 0.85 13.35
CA ASN A 34 -3.41 2.16 13.77
C ASN A 34 -2.27 2.74 12.90
N THR A 35 -1.45 1.89 12.27
CA THR A 35 -0.27 2.34 11.52
C THR A 35 -0.10 1.57 10.22
N LYS A 36 0.52 2.19 9.21
CA LYS A 36 0.85 1.56 7.92
C LYS A 36 1.71 0.30 8.10
N LEU A 37 2.63 0.32 9.07
CA LEU A 37 3.47 -0.83 9.41
C LEU A 37 2.63 -2.04 9.83
N LEU A 38 1.60 -1.84 10.66
CA LEU A 38 0.71 -2.92 11.06
C LEU A 38 -0.13 -3.44 9.89
N GLN A 39 -0.52 -2.56 8.96
CA GLN A 39 -1.23 -2.98 7.74
C GLN A 39 -0.32 -3.86 6.86
N SER A 40 0.92 -3.44 6.60
CA SER A 40 1.90 -4.22 5.85
C SER A 40 2.19 -5.56 6.52
N GLN A 41 2.31 -5.59 7.85
CA GLN A 41 2.51 -6.84 8.59
C GLN A 41 1.36 -7.83 8.36
N LEU A 42 0.11 -7.36 8.30
CA LEU A 42 -1.02 -8.24 8.00
C LEU A 42 -0.91 -8.83 6.60
N LEU A 43 -0.61 -7.98 5.60
CA LEU A 43 -0.60 -8.39 4.20
C LEU A 43 0.60 -9.28 3.84
N GLU A 44 1.78 -8.96 4.36
CA GLU A 44 3.05 -9.58 3.96
C GLU A 44 3.45 -10.76 4.86
N LYS A 45 2.87 -10.87 6.05
CA LYS A 45 3.24 -11.91 7.03
C LYS A 45 2.05 -12.70 7.54
N ASP A 46 1.09 -12.04 8.19
CA ASP A 46 0.04 -12.77 8.93
C ASP A 46 -0.93 -13.50 7.99
N ILE A 47 -1.33 -12.87 6.87
CA ILE A 47 -2.19 -13.48 5.84
C ILE A 47 -1.46 -14.62 5.10
N PRO A 48 -0.21 -14.47 4.62
CA PRO A 48 0.54 -15.58 4.06
C PRO A 48 0.68 -16.77 5.02
N ALA A 49 0.97 -16.51 6.31
CA ALA A 49 1.06 -17.55 7.32
C ALA A 49 -0.28 -18.29 7.52
N MET A 50 -1.41 -17.57 7.50
CA MET A 50 -2.75 -18.18 7.51
C MET A 50 -3.02 -19.00 6.25
N ASN A 51 -2.64 -18.50 5.08
CA ASN A 51 -2.85 -19.20 3.82
C ASN A 51 -2.12 -20.55 3.82
N GLU A 52 -0.89 -20.58 4.32
CA GLU A 52 -0.09 -21.80 4.47
C GLU A 52 -0.72 -22.76 5.50
N ALA A 53 -1.06 -22.26 6.69
CA ALA A 53 -1.61 -23.08 7.76
C ALA A 53 -2.97 -23.71 7.41
N LEU A 54 -3.80 -23.03 6.62
CA LEU A 54 -5.15 -23.48 6.25
C LEU A 54 -5.20 -24.14 4.87
N ASN A 55 -4.10 -24.11 4.10
CA ASN A 55 -4.08 -24.45 2.68
C ASN A 55 -5.23 -23.77 1.90
N PHE A 56 -5.46 -22.49 2.19
CA PHE A 56 -6.58 -21.71 1.66
C PHE A 56 -6.09 -20.34 1.21
N LYS A 57 -6.52 -19.85 0.04
CA LYS A 57 -6.09 -18.54 -0.46
C LYS A 57 -7.04 -17.43 -0.01
N ILE A 58 -6.61 -16.63 0.95
CA ILE A 58 -7.27 -15.38 1.34
C ILE A 58 -6.91 -14.29 0.33
N ASN A 59 -7.94 -13.68 -0.28
CA ASN A 59 -7.77 -12.51 -1.12
C ASN A 59 -7.90 -11.25 -0.25
N ALA A 60 -6.83 -10.46 -0.15
CA ALA A 60 -6.80 -9.22 0.63
C ALA A 60 -6.19 -8.09 -0.19
N LEU A 61 -6.68 -6.87 0.05
CA LEU A 61 -6.19 -5.64 -0.57
C LEU A 61 -5.86 -4.61 0.53
N LEU A 62 -4.76 -3.90 0.34
CA LEU A 62 -4.34 -2.80 1.21
C LEU A 62 -4.92 -1.48 0.70
N ILE A 63 -5.66 -0.77 1.55
CA ILE A 63 -6.20 0.56 1.25
C ILE A 63 -5.43 1.59 2.07
N LYS A 64 -4.79 2.54 1.38
CA LYS A 64 -4.08 3.67 1.98
C LYS A 64 -4.83 4.99 1.73
N SER A 65 -4.28 6.09 2.25
CA SER A 65 -4.84 7.42 2.03
C SER A 65 -4.66 7.88 0.58
N LYS A 66 -5.46 8.83 0.10
CA LYS A 66 -5.30 9.39 -1.25
C LYS A 66 -3.87 9.92 -1.50
N SER A 67 -3.23 10.52 -0.49
CA SER A 67 -1.86 11.04 -0.60
C SER A 67 -0.78 9.97 -0.71
N ASP A 68 -1.12 8.70 -0.52
CA ASP A 68 -0.21 7.58 -0.78
C ASP A 68 -0.18 7.19 -2.27
N TYR A 69 -1.06 7.77 -3.11
CA TYR A 69 -1.14 7.47 -4.53
C TYR A 69 -0.88 8.74 -5.36
N ILE A 70 -0.17 8.57 -6.47
CA ILE A 70 0.14 9.65 -7.42
C ILE A 70 -0.91 9.71 -8.53
N SER A 71 -1.34 10.92 -8.89
CA SER A 71 -2.30 11.12 -9.97
C SER A 71 -1.61 11.14 -11.34
N LEU A 72 -2.27 10.57 -12.36
CA LEU A 72 -1.80 10.63 -13.76
C LEU A 72 -1.72 12.08 -14.28
N GLY A 73 -2.59 12.97 -13.78
CA GLY A 73 -2.54 14.39 -14.10
C GLY A 73 -1.25 15.05 -13.63
N LEU A 74 -0.85 14.79 -12.38
CA LEU A 74 0.41 15.30 -11.81
C LEU A 74 1.62 14.73 -12.57
N ILE A 75 1.60 13.44 -12.91
CA ILE A 75 2.66 12.83 -13.74
C ILE A 75 2.76 13.56 -15.08
N SER A 76 1.62 13.78 -15.77
CA SER A 76 1.61 14.48 -17.06
C SER A 76 2.17 15.90 -16.94
N GLN A 77 1.87 16.61 -15.85
CA GLN A 77 2.41 17.95 -15.58
C GLN A 77 3.93 17.92 -15.39
N ILE A 78 4.44 17.01 -14.57
CA ILE A 78 5.89 16.85 -14.33
C ILE A 78 6.62 16.49 -15.64
N LEU A 79 6.03 15.62 -16.46
CA LEU A 79 6.63 15.20 -17.75
C LEU A 79 6.68 16.33 -18.79
N LYS A 80 5.76 17.30 -18.71
CA LYS A 80 5.68 18.46 -19.62
C LYS A 80 6.55 19.65 -19.19
N ASP A 81 7.15 19.60 -18.00
CA ASP A 81 8.05 20.65 -17.53
C ASP A 81 9.31 20.68 -18.42
N ASP A 82 9.62 21.80 -19.07
CA ASP A 82 10.80 21.94 -19.95
C ASP A 82 12.11 22.30 -19.21
N THR A 83 12.16 22.12 -17.89
CA THR A 83 13.34 22.39 -17.07
C THR A 83 14.59 21.59 -17.47
N SER A 84 15.75 22.24 -17.39
CA SER A 84 17.07 21.60 -17.52
C SER A 84 17.60 21.01 -16.21
N ASN A 85 16.80 21.04 -15.13
CA ASN A 85 17.20 20.50 -13.83
C ASN A 85 17.42 18.98 -13.91
N TYR A 86 18.64 18.55 -13.59
CA TYR A 86 19.06 17.16 -13.62
C TYR A 86 18.20 16.25 -12.73
N GLU A 87 17.90 16.65 -11.50
CA GLU A 87 17.10 15.84 -10.56
C GLU A 87 15.67 15.62 -11.08
N VAL A 88 15.10 16.62 -11.76
CA VAL A 88 13.76 16.53 -12.36
C VAL A 88 13.76 15.59 -13.54
N ASN A 89 14.79 15.65 -14.40
CA ASN A 89 14.88 14.75 -15.54
C ASN A 89 15.10 13.29 -15.10
N ILE A 90 15.83 13.05 -14.00
CA ILE A 90 15.90 11.72 -13.37
C ILE A 90 14.52 11.29 -12.87
N LEU A 91 13.78 12.17 -12.19
CA LEU A 91 12.42 11.86 -11.72
C LEU A 91 11.49 11.51 -12.89
N LYS A 92 11.52 12.26 -14.00
CA LYS A 92 10.72 11.97 -15.20
C LYS A 92 11.02 10.57 -15.74
N MET A 93 12.29 10.20 -15.87
CA MET A 93 12.67 8.86 -16.32
C MET A 93 12.16 7.77 -15.35
N GLN A 94 12.30 7.99 -14.05
CA GLN A 94 11.76 7.07 -13.03
C GLN A 94 10.23 6.92 -13.16
N LEU A 95 9.50 8.03 -13.31
CA LEU A 95 8.04 8.03 -13.47
C LEU A 95 7.59 7.29 -14.75
N LEU A 96 8.31 7.47 -15.86
CA LEU A 96 8.00 6.79 -17.14
C LEU A 96 8.16 5.27 -17.06
N ILE A 97 9.14 4.78 -16.30
CA ILE A 97 9.28 3.34 -16.04
C ILE A 97 8.21 2.89 -15.04
N TRP A 98 8.06 3.63 -13.95
CA TRP A 98 7.19 3.23 -12.86
C TRP A 98 5.71 3.15 -13.27
N ILE A 99 5.23 4.06 -14.11
CA ILE A 99 3.83 4.04 -14.59
C ILE A 99 3.49 2.77 -15.41
N THR A 100 4.47 2.11 -16.02
CA THR A 100 4.25 0.87 -16.78
C THR A 100 4.37 -0.39 -15.94
N GLU A 101 5.06 -0.31 -14.79
CA GLU A 101 5.39 -1.48 -13.96
C GLU A 101 4.66 -1.53 -12.61
N THR A 102 4.11 -0.39 -12.14
CA THR A 102 3.53 -0.33 -10.79
C THR A 102 2.30 -1.25 -10.64
N PRO A 103 2.28 -2.12 -9.62
CA PRO A 103 1.11 -2.96 -9.34
C PRO A 103 -0.01 -2.20 -8.61
N SER A 104 0.29 -1.04 -8.01
CA SER A 104 -0.62 -0.39 -7.05
C SER A 104 -0.79 1.12 -7.23
N GLY A 105 0.16 1.79 -7.87
CA GLY A 105 0.19 3.25 -7.96
C GLY A 105 0.69 3.96 -6.69
N ASP A 106 1.27 3.22 -5.73
CA ASP A 106 1.76 3.77 -4.46
C ASP A 106 3.07 4.55 -4.63
N ILE A 107 3.08 5.81 -4.17
CA ILE A 107 4.24 6.70 -4.26
C ILE A 107 5.47 6.19 -3.50
N GLN A 108 5.30 5.32 -2.51
CA GLN A 108 6.41 4.74 -1.75
C GLN A 108 7.28 3.81 -2.61
N GLU A 109 6.73 3.24 -3.68
CA GLU A 109 7.49 2.40 -4.63
C GLU A 109 8.59 3.19 -5.36
N LEU A 110 8.39 4.50 -5.58
CA LEU A 110 9.34 5.38 -6.26
C LEU A 110 10.59 5.68 -5.42
N ASN A 111 10.57 5.40 -4.11
CA ASN A 111 11.71 5.62 -3.20
C ASN A 111 12.35 7.03 -3.35
N LEU A 112 11.50 8.05 -3.46
CA LEU A 112 11.91 9.43 -3.76
C LEU A 112 12.90 10.00 -2.73
N LYS A 113 13.96 10.65 -3.23
CA LYS A 113 15.04 11.24 -2.41
C LYS A 113 15.13 12.75 -2.60
N GLY A 114 15.57 13.46 -1.56
CA GLY A 114 15.96 14.87 -1.65
C GLY A 114 14.89 15.78 -2.28
N GLY A 115 15.31 16.57 -3.27
CA GLY A 115 14.47 17.54 -3.99
C GLY A 115 13.27 16.95 -4.74
N GLN A 116 13.29 15.65 -5.05
CA GLN A 116 12.19 14.98 -5.74
C GLN A 116 10.88 15.03 -4.93
N LYS A 117 10.97 15.04 -3.60
CA LYS A 117 9.80 15.09 -2.71
C LYS A 117 9.02 16.41 -2.83
N MET A 118 9.66 17.48 -3.27
CA MET A 118 9.02 18.79 -3.41
C MET A 118 7.92 18.79 -4.48
N TYR A 119 8.04 17.92 -5.49
CA TYR A 119 7.03 17.77 -6.55
C TYR A 119 5.74 17.10 -6.08
N PHE A 120 5.77 16.45 -4.92
CA PHE A 120 4.64 15.68 -4.36
C PHE A 120 4.18 16.22 -3.01
N GLY A 121 4.58 17.44 -2.67
CA GLY A 121 4.11 18.12 -1.47
C GLY A 121 2.62 18.48 -1.53
N PRO A 122 1.99 18.80 -0.40
CA PRO A 122 0.55 19.13 -0.32
C PRO A 122 0.15 20.41 -1.09
N GLU A 123 1.11 21.13 -1.68
CA GLU A 123 0.88 22.35 -2.47
C GLU A 123 0.72 22.09 -3.98
N ASN A 124 0.90 20.85 -4.45
CA ASN A 124 0.75 20.44 -5.87
C ASN A 124 -0.44 19.54 -6.13
#